data_AF-A0A7V9K7P6-F1
#
_entry.id   AF-A0A7V9K7P6-F1
#
_cell.length_a   1.000
_cell.length_b   1.000
_cell.length_c   1.000
_cell.angle_alpha   90.00
_cell.angle_beta   90.00
_cell.angle_gamma   90.00
#
_symmetry.space_group_name_H-M   'P 1'
#
loop_
_entity.id
_entity.type
_entity.pdbx_description
1 polymer ?
#
loop_
_entity_poly.entity_id
_entity_poly.type
_entity_poly.pdbx_seq_one_letter_code
_entity_poly.pdbx_strand_id
1 'polypeptide(L)'
;LTFLVQHWLGVEGFPRRYADYEVNDGFTTLNEISTIGSFVLGASMIPFFWNVWKSRNAPLVHTDDPWGWGRSLEWATSSPPPRHNFHRLPRIRSESPAFDLHHPEVAALELAENEVLNEEQGWDGPEINGRGGHLRESANHPPGRDR
;
A
#
# COMPACT_ATOMS: atom_id res chain seq x y z
N LEU A 1 1.80 -23.04 5.64
CA LEU A 1 2.53 -24.32 5.74
C LEU A 1 3.89 -24.12 6.41
N THR A 2 4.77 -23.27 5.85
CA THR A 2 6.13 -23.01 6.38
C THR A 2 6.15 -22.50 7.83
N PHE A 3 5.51 -21.36 8.11
CA PHE A 3 5.67 -20.68 9.42
C PHE A 3 4.62 -21.05 10.47
N LEU A 4 3.44 -21.50 10.06
CA LEU A 4 2.38 -21.86 11.00
C LEU A 4 2.78 -23.06 11.86
N VAL A 5 3.42 -24.07 11.25
CA VAL A 5 3.89 -25.28 11.92
C VAL A 5 5.00 -24.97 12.94
N GLN A 6 5.81 -23.93 12.69
CA GLN A 6 6.87 -23.49 13.59
C GLN A 6 6.33 -22.90 14.91
N HIS A 7 5.08 -22.41 14.94
CA HIS A 7 4.45 -21.97 16.19
C HIS A 7 4.19 -23.16 17.12
N TRP A 8 3.68 -24.26 16.56
CA TRP A 8 3.42 -25.49 17.30
C TRP A 8 4.73 -26.15 17.76
N LEU A 9 5.70 -26.26 16.86
CA LEU A 9 7.02 -26.82 17.15
C LEU A 9 7.78 -26.01 18.22
N GLY A 10 7.57 -24.69 18.28
CA GLY A 10 8.09 -23.84 19.35
C GLY A 10 7.43 -24.10 20.72
N VAL A 11 6.12 -24.41 20.75
CA VAL A 11 5.40 -24.79 21.98
C VAL A 11 5.84 -26.18 22.47
N GLU A 12 6.12 -27.10 21.56
CA GLU A 12 6.65 -28.44 21.86
C GLU A 12 8.10 -28.42 22.37
N GLY A 13 8.74 -27.24 22.38
CA GLY A 13 10.03 -27.04 23.05
C GLY A 13 11.24 -27.06 22.13
N PHE A 14 11.07 -26.98 20.81
CA PHE A 14 12.20 -26.86 19.89
C PHE A 14 12.79 -25.43 19.90
N PRO A 15 13.99 -25.21 20.45
CA PRO A 15 14.56 -23.87 20.54
C PRO A 15 15.18 -23.45 19.20
N ARG A 16 15.29 -22.14 18.97
CA ARG A 16 15.88 -21.61 17.73
C ARG A 16 17.38 -21.93 17.61
N ARG A 17 17.87 -21.98 16.37
CA ARG A 17 19.30 -22.09 15.98
C ARG A 17 19.95 -23.46 16.26
N TYR A 18 19.16 -24.52 16.38
CA TYR A 18 19.69 -25.89 16.38
C TYR A 18 19.92 -26.37 14.94
N ALA A 19 21.07 -27.01 14.71
CA ALA A 19 21.45 -27.54 13.41
C ALA A 19 20.95 -28.98 13.21
N ASP A 20 20.85 -29.74 14.30
CA ASP A 20 20.42 -31.14 14.38
C ASP A 20 19.47 -31.37 15.56
N TYR A 21 18.73 -32.47 15.50
CA TYR A 21 17.80 -32.95 16.53
C TYR A 21 17.73 -34.48 16.50
N GLU A 22 17.32 -35.10 17.61
CA GLU A 22 17.22 -36.55 17.69
C GLU A 22 15.89 -37.04 17.08
N VAL A 23 15.90 -38.19 16.40
CA VAL A 23 14.69 -38.71 15.73
C VAL A 23 13.59 -39.07 16.74
N ASN A 24 13.97 -39.35 18.00
CA ASN A 24 13.04 -39.66 19.09
C ASN A 24 12.32 -38.44 19.64
N ASP A 25 12.72 -37.22 19.28
CA ASP A 25 12.14 -35.98 19.83
C ASP A 25 10.78 -35.62 19.19
N GLY A 26 10.38 -36.29 18.10
CA GLY A 26 9.08 -36.08 17.45
C GLY A 26 8.98 -34.85 16.53
N PHE A 27 10.05 -34.07 16.37
CA PHE A 27 10.07 -32.84 15.57
C PHE A 27 10.18 -33.06 14.04
N THR A 28 10.42 -34.30 13.59
CA THR A 28 10.71 -34.63 12.19
C THR A 28 9.57 -34.24 11.24
N THR A 29 8.34 -34.61 11.58
CA THR A 29 7.16 -34.42 10.70
C THR A 29 6.84 -32.93 10.51
N LEU A 30 6.91 -32.14 11.58
CA LEU A 30 6.65 -30.71 11.56
C LEU A 30 7.75 -29.95 10.78
N ASN A 31 9.01 -30.36 10.92
CA ASN A 31 10.11 -29.82 10.13
C ASN A 31 10.02 -30.20 8.64
N GLU A 32 9.56 -31.41 8.31
CA GLU A 32 9.36 -31.84 6.93
C GLU A 32 8.24 -31.02 6.24
N ILE A 33 7.11 -30.82 6.92
CA ILE A 33 6.01 -29.97 6.41
C ILE A 33 6.49 -28.53 6.20
N SER A 34 7.28 -28.01 7.14
CA SER A 34 7.89 -26.67 7.01
C SER A 34 8.80 -26.58 5.78
N THR A 35 9.61 -27.62 5.54
CA THR A 35 10.53 -27.71 4.40
C THR A 35 9.78 -27.77 3.07
N ILE A 36 8.73 -28.58 2.96
CA ILE A 36 7.87 -28.60 1.78
C ILE A 36 7.27 -27.20 1.55
N GLY A 37 6.79 -26.55 2.61
CA GLY A 37 6.28 -25.18 2.55
C GLY A 37 7.33 -24.17 2.08
N SER A 38 8.60 -24.29 2.50
CA SER A 38 9.66 -23.37 2.10
C SER A 38 10.02 -23.53 0.62
N PHE A 39 10.03 -24.77 0.10
CA PHE A 39 10.19 -25.02 -1.34
C PHE A 39 9.03 -24.43 -2.15
N VAL A 40 7.79 -24.57 -1.69
CA VAL A 40 6.62 -23.94 -2.36
C VAL A 40 6.74 -22.42 -2.35
N LEU A 41 7.18 -21.82 -1.23
CA LEU A 41 7.42 -20.39 -1.13
C LEU A 41 8.54 -19.93 -2.07
N GLY A 42 9.63 -20.69 -2.17
CA GLY A 42 10.68 -20.44 -3.15
C GLY A 42 10.17 -20.54 -4.60
N ALA A 43 9.38 -21.57 -4.90
CA ALA A 43 8.78 -21.76 -6.22
C ALA A 43 7.81 -20.61 -6.59
N SER A 44 7.17 -19.95 -5.61
CA SER A 44 6.31 -18.79 -5.85
C SER A 44 7.04 -17.57 -6.46
N MET A 45 8.37 -17.54 -6.38
CA MET A 45 9.18 -16.50 -7.04
C MET A 45 9.23 -16.67 -8.56
N ILE A 46 9.03 -17.88 -9.08
CA ILE A 46 9.03 -18.15 -10.53
C ILE A 46 7.92 -17.36 -11.25
N PRO A 47 6.63 -17.47 -10.87
CA PRO A 47 5.58 -16.66 -11.51
C PRO A 47 5.76 -15.16 -11.27
N PHE A 48 6.34 -14.75 -10.13
CA PHE A 48 6.66 -13.33 -9.87
C PHE A 48 7.68 -12.79 -10.89
N PHE A 49 8.82 -13.46 -11.08
CA PHE A 49 9.82 -13.04 -12.06
C PHE A 49 9.30 -13.10 -13.49
N TRP A 50 8.50 -14.12 -13.80
CA TRP A 50 7.83 -14.22 -15.10
C TRP A 50 6.91 -13.02 -15.36
N ASN A 51 6.11 -12.62 -14.35
CA ASN A 51 5.22 -11.48 -14.46
C ASN A 51 6.00 -10.17 -14.67
N VAL A 52 7.07 -9.95 -13.90
CA VAL A 52 7.95 -8.77 -14.06
C VAL A 52 8.57 -8.74 -15.47
N TRP A 53 9.08 -9.88 -15.95
CA TRP A 53 9.69 -9.98 -17.27
C TRP A 53 8.69 -9.67 -18.39
N LYS A 54 7.45 -10.12 -18.26
CA LYS A 54 6.39 -9.83 -19.24
C LYS A 54 5.93 -8.37 -19.17
N SER A 55 5.71 -7.85 -17.97
CA SER A 55 5.18 -6.50 -17.76
C SER A 55 6.14 -5.38 -18.15
N ARG A 56 7.46 -5.64 -18.19
CA ARG A 56 8.44 -4.63 -18.65
C ARG A 56 8.21 -4.15 -20.09
N ASN A 57 7.57 -4.98 -20.92
CA ASN A 57 7.27 -4.70 -22.32
C ASN A 57 5.77 -4.36 -22.54
N ALA A 58 5.00 -4.23 -21.46
CA ALA A 58 3.58 -3.89 -21.56
C ALA A 58 3.39 -2.43 -22.03
N PRO A 59 2.23 -2.10 -22.65
CA PRO A 59 1.89 -0.73 -22.99
C PRO A 59 1.91 0.17 -21.75
N LEU A 60 2.36 1.42 -21.91
CA LEU A 60 2.36 2.40 -20.82
C LEU A 60 0.92 2.81 -20.48
N VAL A 61 0.68 3.04 -19.19
CA VAL A 61 -0.60 3.57 -18.71
C VAL A 61 -0.61 5.07 -18.91
N HIS A 62 -1.60 5.62 -19.61
CA HIS A 62 -1.71 7.07 -19.88
C HIS A 62 -2.56 7.81 -18.83
N THR A 63 -2.63 7.28 -17.60
CA THR A 63 -3.43 7.83 -16.51
C THR A 63 -2.51 8.09 -15.32
N ASP A 64 -2.69 9.23 -14.66
CA ASP A 64 -1.87 9.61 -13.49
C ASP A 64 -1.99 8.59 -12.36
N ASP A 65 -3.20 8.07 -12.14
CA ASP A 65 -3.49 7.02 -11.17
C ASP A 65 -4.06 5.74 -11.84
N PRO A 66 -3.24 4.68 -12.01
CA PRO A 66 -3.69 3.38 -12.54
C PRO A 66 -4.58 2.58 -11.57
N TRP A 67 -4.58 2.91 -10.28
CA TRP A 67 -5.35 2.21 -9.24
C TRP A 67 -6.66 2.95 -8.88
N GLY A 68 -6.77 4.22 -9.28
CA GLY A 68 -7.94 5.08 -9.20
C GLY A 68 -8.19 5.77 -7.86
N TRP A 69 -7.61 5.27 -6.77
CA TRP A 69 -7.81 5.78 -5.40
C TRP A 69 -6.48 6.03 -4.66
N GLY A 70 -5.43 6.37 -5.39
CA GLY A 70 -4.14 6.74 -4.86
C GLY A 70 -4.22 7.98 -3.95
N ARG A 71 -3.63 7.89 -2.76
CA ARG A 71 -3.72 8.94 -1.72
C ARG A 71 -2.51 9.86 -1.72
N SER A 72 -1.32 9.27 -1.73
CA SER A 72 -0.03 9.95 -1.67
C SER A 72 0.22 10.81 -2.93
N LEU A 73 1.14 11.78 -2.81
CA LEU A 73 1.51 12.72 -3.88
C LEU A 73 2.02 12.02 -5.16
N GLU A 74 2.51 10.78 -5.06
CA GLU A 74 3.01 10.01 -6.21
C GLU A 74 1.93 9.72 -7.27
N TRP A 75 0.65 9.74 -6.88
CA TRP A 75 -0.51 9.51 -7.77
C TRP A 75 -1.10 10.82 -8.32
N ALA A 76 -0.45 11.95 -8.06
CA ALA A 76 -0.78 13.24 -8.65
C ALA A 76 0.10 13.61 -9.86
N THR A 77 1.00 12.71 -10.27
CA THR A 77 1.85 12.89 -11.45
C THR A 77 1.58 11.82 -12.51
N SER A 78 2.02 12.08 -13.74
CA SER A 78 1.95 11.13 -14.84
C SER A 78 2.68 9.82 -14.52
N SER A 79 2.16 8.72 -15.06
CA SER A 79 2.82 7.42 -15.07
C SER A 79 3.33 7.13 -16.49
N PRO A 80 4.65 7.12 -16.78
CA PRO A 80 5.79 7.25 -15.89
C PRO A 80 6.04 8.71 -15.46
N PRO A 81 6.68 8.92 -14.30
CA PRO A 81 6.97 10.26 -13.81
C PRO A 81 7.97 10.99 -14.71
N PRO A 82 7.81 12.32 -14.88
CA PRO A 82 8.76 13.12 -15.65
C PRO A 82 10.09 13.24 -14.92
N ARG A 83 11.16 13.67 -15.62
CA ARG A 83 12.51 13.79 -15.05
C ARG A 83 12.60 14.62 -13.76
N HIS A 84 11.73 15.61 -13.59
CA HIS A 84 11.69 16.49 -12.41
C HIS A 84 10.48 16.20 -11.51
N ASN A 85 9.97 14.97 -11.55
CA ASN A 85 8.85 14.42 -10.78
C ASN A 85 7.48 15.06 -10.99
N PHE A 86 7.35 16.40 -11.08
CA PHE A 86 6.05 17.07 -11.19
C PHE A 86 6.07 18.17 -12.27
N HIS A 87 4.97 18.29 -13.01
CA HIS A 87 4.71 19.45 -13.87
C HIS A 87 4.01 20.58 -13.10
N ARG A 88 3.07 20.23 -12.23
CA ARG A 88 2.39 21.13 -11.29
C ARG A 88 2.17 20.38 -9.98
N LEU A 89 2.35 21.07 -8.85
CA LEU A 89 2.09 20.51 -7.54
C LEU A 89 0.64 20.80 -7.13
N PRO A 90 -0.15 19.80 -6.71
CA PRO A 90 -1.45 20.05 -6.11
C PRO A 90 -1.28 20.74 -4.75
N ARG A 91 -2.31 21.44 -4.30
CA ARG A 91 -2.32 22.06 -2.97
C ARG A 91 -2.42 20.97 -1.90
N ILE A 92 -1.42 20.90 -1.02
CA ILE A 92 -1.38 19.90 0.06
C ILE A 92 -2.11 20.47 1.27
N ARG A 93 -3.25 19.87 1.62
CA ARG A 93 -4.10 20.26 2.76
C ARG A 93 -4.54 19.06 3.61
N SER A 94 -3.96 17.90 3.34
CA SER A 94 -4.28 16.62 3.97
C SER A 94 -3.13 15.64 3.77
N GLU A 95 -3.19 14.51 4.47
CA GLU A 95 -2.32 13.34 4.25
C GLU A 95 -2.54 12.65 2.89
N SER A 96 -3.66 12.96 2.21
CA SER A 96 -4.09 12.32 0.96
C SER A 96 -4.31 13.34 -0.16
N PRO A 97 -3.27 14.12 -0.56
CA PRO A 97 -3.42 15.21 -1.50
C PRO A 97 -3.80 14.78 -2.94
N ALA A 98 -3.42 13.57 -3.38
CA ALA A 98 -3.82 13.08 -4.70
C ALA A 98 -5.31 12.66 -4.72
N PHE A 99 -5.80 12.09 -3.62
CA PHE A 99 -7.19 11.73 -3.47
C PHE A 99 -8.10 12.98 -3.45
N ASP A 100 -7.71 14.00 -2.68
CA ASP A 100 -8.44 15.27 -2.62
C ASP A 100 -8.51 15.99 -3.98
N LEU A 101 -7.53 15.75 -4.87
CA LEU A 101 -7.51 16.28 -6.22
C LEU A 101 -8.43 15.51 -7.17
N HIS A 102 -8.39 14.18 -7.12
CA HIS A 102 -9.13 13.31 -8.05
C HIS A 102 -10.59 13.08 -7.66
N HIS A 103 -10.90 13.13 -6.36
CA HIS A 103 -12.24 12.85 -5.79
C HIS A 103 -12.66 13.91 -4.76
N PRO A 104 -12.77 15.19 -5.15
CA PRO A 104 -13.06 16.28 -4.22
C PRO A 104 -14.44 16.14 -3.56
N GLU A 105 -15.43 15.59 -4.26
CA GLU A 105 -16.77 15.34 -3.72
C GLU A 105 -16.78 14.28 -2.61
N VAL A 106 -16.00 13.20 -2.77
CA VAL A 106 -15.91 12.12 -1.77
C VAL A 106 -15.16 12.62 -0.55
N ALA A 107 -14.05 13.33 -0.75
CA ALA A 107 -13.29 13.93 0.34
C ALA A 107 -14.11 14.96 1.13
N ALA A 108 -14.97 15.74 0.45
CA ALA A 108 -15.84 16.71 1.11
C ALA A 108 -16.93 16.04 1.98
N LEU A 109 -17.47 14.91 1.51
CA LEU A 109 -18.42 14.10 2.28
C LEU A 109 -17.76 13.46 3.49
N GLU A 110 -16.58 12.86 3.32
CA GLU A 110 -15.78 12.29 4.42
C GLU A 110 -15.48 13.34 5.49
N LEU A 111 -15.11 14.56 5.07
CA LEU A 111 -14.88 15.64 6.03
C LEU A 111 -16.17 16.06 6.76
N ALA A 112 -17.31 16.11 6.07
CA ALA A 112 -18.58 16.49 6.68
C ALA A 112 -19.11 15.44 7.67
N GLU A 113 -18.87 14.15 7.42
CA GLU A 113 -19.28 13.04 8.27
C GLU A 113 -18.37 12.87 9.50
N ASN A 114 -17.07 13.14 9.36
CA ASN A 114 -16.11 12.99 10.44
C ASN A 114 -16.11 14.23 11.36
N GLU A 115 -17.03 14.27 12.33
CA GLU A 115 -17.10 15.29 13.39
C GLU A 115 -15.77 15.46 14.14
N VAL A 116 -15.02 14.37 14.36
CA VAL A 116 -13.69 14.37 14.99
C VAL A 116 -12.63 15.12 14.18
N LEU A 117 -12.71 15.09 12.83
CA LEU A 117 -11.85 15.90 11.96
C LEU A 117 -12.35 17.35 11.89
N ASN A 118 -13.63 17.61 12.15
CA ASN A 118 -14.20 18.96 12.06
C ASN A 118 -13.97 19.82 13.31
N GLU A 119 -13.90 19.23 14.51
CA GLU A 119 -14.00 20.02 15.74
C GLU A 119 -12.68 20.42 16.39
N GLU A 120 -11.61 19.62 16.37
CA GLU A 120 -10.37 20.05 17.02
C GLU A 120 -9.14 19.55 16.28
N GLN A 121 -8.25 20.49 15.96
CA GLN A 121 -6.84 20.21 15.73
C GLN A 121 -6.28 19.63 17.03
N GLY A 122 -6.50 18.34 17.25
CA GLY A 122 -5.88 17.59 18.34
C GLY A 122 -4.36 17.76 18.24
N TRP A 123 -3.68 17.77 19.38
CA TRP A 123 -2.23 17.99 19.45
C TRP A 123 -1.41 17.06 18.53
N ASP A 124 -1.95 15.89 18.21
CA ASP A 124 -1.34 14.87 17.33
C ASP A 124 -2.07 14.70 15.96
N GLY A 125 -3.01 15.59 15.63
CA GLY A 125 -3.81 15.52 14.40
C GLY A 125 -3.12 16.15 13.19
N PRO A 126 -3.35 15.65 11.96
CA PRO A 126 -2.82 16.27 10.75
C PRO A 126 -3.36 17.70 10.58
N GLU A 127 -2.51 18.63 10.13
CA GLU A 127 -2.93 20.01 9.87
C GLU A 127 -3.82 20.06 8.61
N ILE A 128 -5.13 20.13 8.83
CA ILE A 128 -6.16 20.17 7.78
C ILE A 128 -6.72 21.58 7.55
N ASN A 129 -6.00 22.61 8.02
CA ASN A 129 -6.46 23.99 7.93
C ASN A 129 -6.69 24.40 6.47
N GLY A 130 -7.92 24.82 6.17
CA GLY A 130 -8.35 25.20 4.82
C GLY A 130 -8.70 24.04 3.88
N ARG A 131 -8.63 22.77 4.33
CA ARG A 131 -8.99 21.60 3.52
C ARG A 131 -10.46 21.65 3.08
N GLY A 132 -11.39 21.89 4.00
CA GLY A 132 -12.82 21.93 3.67
C GLY A 132 -13.20 23.04 2.68
N GLY A 133 -12.54 24.21 2.77
CA GLY A 133 -12.70 25.28 1.79
C GLY A 133 -12.17 24.89 0.41
N HIS A 134 -10.97 24.29 0.37
CA HIS A 134 -10.35 23.80 -0.85
C HIS A 134 -11.20 22.72 -1.54
N LEU A 135 -11.70 21.74 -0.81
CA LEU A 135 -12.52 20.65 -1.36
C LEU A 135 -13.83 21.17 -1.96
N ARG A 136 -14.48 22.14 -1.30
CA ARG A 136 -15.68 22.80 -1.83
C ARG A 136 -15.40 23.62 -3.08
N GLU A 137 -14.25 24.28 -3.14
CA GLU A 137 -13.80 25.01 -4.33
C GLU A 137 -13.52 24.04 -5.49
N SER A 138 -12.78 22.96 -5.23
CA SER A 138 -12.44 21.93 -6.22
C SER A 138 -13.66 21.14 -6.71
N ALA A 139 -14.65 20.89 -5.87
CA ALA A 139 -15.89 20.21 -6.26
C ALA A 139 -16.76 21.08 -7.18
N ASN A 140 -16.77 22.40 -6.97
CA ASN A 140 -17.52 23.34 -7.81
C ASN A 140 -16.78 23.72 -9.10
N HIS A 141 -15.45 23.70 -9.06
CA HIS A 141 -14.59 23.99 -10.21
C HIS A 141 -13.60 22.84 -10.40
N PRO A 142 -14.02 21.74 -11.06
CA PRO A 142 -13.13 20.61 -11.29
C PRO A 142 -11.92 21.10 -12.12
N PRO A 143 -10.69 20.71 -11.74
CA PRO A 143 -9.50 21.09 -12.49
C PRO A 143 -9.68 20.65 -13.95
N GLY A 144 -9.44 21.57 -14.88
CA GLY A 144 -9.39 21.25 -16.29
C GLY A 144 -8.45 20.07 -16.50
N ARG A 145 -8.96 19.00 -17.12
CA ARG A 145 -8.20 17.81 -17.49
C ARG A 145 -7.22 18.19 -18.61
N ASP A 146 -6.19 18.95 -18.25
CA ASP A 146 -5.07 19.27 -19.13
C ASP A 146 -4.38 17.93 -19.44
N ARG A 147 -4.46 17.53 -20.72
CA ARG A 147 -3.98 16.26 -21.27
C ARG A 147 -2.45 16.16 -21.25
#